data_AF-A0A382UXP0-F1
#
_entry.id   AF-A0A382UXP0-F1
#
_cell.length_a   1.000
_cell.length_b   1.000
_cell.length_c   1.000
_cell.angle_alpha   90.00
_cell.angle_beta   90.00
_cell.angle_gamma   90.00
#
_symmetry.space_group_name_H-M   'P 1'
#
loop_
_entity.id
_entity.type
_entity.pdbx_description
1 polymer ?
#
loop_
_entity_poly.entity_id
_entity_poly.type
_entity_poly.pdbx_seq_one_letter_code
_entity_poly.pdbx_strand_id
1 'polypeptide(L)'
;IARIVDGSDFIDFKPMYGVSTVCIQAKIYGHSCGIIGNNGPIDPNGATKAAQFIQLCGQSKIPLIFFSNTTGFMVGKQYEQLGMIKHGSKMIQAVSNVDVPKITFYIGASFGAGNYAMCGYAYEPDFLFSWPNSVTGVMGGEQAAKTMEQVMVASANRKGIKSDEVKMKKQVKEITEYYNSQSDAFCTSGRGLDNGIIDPRDTRKILEFILQTCWEKSHRKLSPNTFGIARM
;
A
#
# COMPACT_ATOMS: atom_id res chain seq x y z
N ILE A 1 0.67 -8.33 -13.10
CA ILE A 1 -0.18 -7.55 -14.03
C ILE A 1 -0.55 -8.36 -15.27
N ALA A 2 0.40 -8.79 -16.13
CA ALA A 2 0.08 -9.58 -17.34
C ALA A 2 -0.84 -10.80 -17.09
N ARG A 3 -0.70 -11.47 -15.94
CA ARG A 3 -1.55 -12.61 -15.54
C ARG A 3 -2.95 -12.25 -15.02
N ILE A 4 -3.23 -10.95 -14.88
CA ILE A 4 -4.45 -10.42 -14.24
C ILE A 4 -5.29 -9.63 -15.22
N VAL A 5 -4.69 -8.92 -16.17
CA VAL A 5 -5.40 -8.06 -17.13
C VAL A 5 -5.82 -8.82 -18.39
N ASP A 6 -6.87 -8.33 -19.05
CA ASP A 6 -7.41 -8.92 -20.27
C ASP A 6 -6.38 -8.92 -21.39
N GLY A 7 -6.21 -10.06 -22.06
CA GLY A 7 -5.25 -10.20 -23.15
C GLY A 7 -3.79 -9.98 -22.78
N SER A 8 -3.44 -9.87 -21.48
CA SER A 8 -2.15 -9.34 -21.04
C SER A 8 -1.83 -7.94 -21.61
N ASP A 9 -2.85 -7.21 -22.05
CA ASP A 9 -2.71 -5.91 -22.71
C ASP A 9 -2.86 -4.77 -21.69
N PHE A 10 -1.96 -3.80 -21.78
CA PHE A 10 -1.92 -2.67 -20.86
C PHE A 10 -1.12 -1.51 -21.43
N ILE A 11 -1.48 -0.30 -21.00
CA ILE A 11 -0.78 0.94 -21.34
C ILE A 11 0.02 1.38 -20.10
N ASP A 12 1.35 1.41 -20.23
CA ASP A 12 2.24 1.91 -19.17
C ASP A 12 2.26 3.44 -19.20
N PHE A 13 1.80 4.06 -18.11
CA PHE A 13 1.80 5.51 -17.95
C PHE A 13 3.17 5.96 -17.45
N LYS A 14 3.85 6.83 -18.22
CA LYS A 14 5.18 7.36 -17.87
C LYS A 14 6.19 6.23 -17.51
N PRO A 15 6.48 5.29 -18.42
CA PRO A 15 7.32 4.13 -18.14
C PRO A 15 8.74 4.50 -17.67
N MET A 16 9.28 5.63 -18.15
CA MET A 16 10.65 6.06 -17.88
C MET A 16 10.80 7.09 -16.74
N TYR A 17 9.73 7.37 -15.98
CA TYR A 17 9.74 8.39 -14.92
C TYR A 17 9.22 7.79 -13.61
N GLY A 18 10.05 7.77 -12.56
CA GLY A 18 9.69 7.12 -11.30
C GLY A 18 9.47 5.61 -11.46
N VAL A 19 10.41 4.92 -12.12
CA VAL A 19 10.25 3.55 -12.64
C VAL A 19 9.88 2.50 -11.59
N SER A 20 10.24 2.73 -10.32
CA SER A 20 9.88 1.85 -9.20
C SER A 20 8.40 1.94 -8.82
N THR A 21 7.71 3.01 -9.23
CA THR A 21 6.25 3.18 -9.08
C THR A 21 5.60 2.99 -10.44
N VAL A 22 5.05 1.80 -10.65
CA VAL A 22 4.40 1.41 -11.91
C VAL A 22 2.97 1.93 -11.91
N CYS A 23 2.55 2.57 -12.99
CA CYS A 23 1.17 3.04 -13.17
C CYS A 23 0.68 2.58 -14.54
N ILE A 24 -0.43 1.87 -14.59
CA ILE A 24 -0.89 1.17 -15.80
C ILE A 24 -2.38 1.38 -15.99
N GLN A 25 -2.82 1.62 -17.22
CA GLN A 25 -4.23 1.48 -17.60
C GLN A 25 -4.43 0.13 -18.28
N ALA A 26 -5.49 -0.58 -17.89
CA ALA A 26 -5.81 -1.89 -18.45
C ALA A 26 -7.31 -2.17 -18.34
N LYS A 27 -7.71 -3.35 -18.81
CA LYS A 27 -9.04 -3.91 -18.58
C LYS A 27 -8.97 -5.22 -17.82
N ILE A 28 -9.95 -5.47 -16.96
CA ILE A 28 -10.15 -6.72 -16.24
C ILE A 28 -11.62 -7.11 -16.40
N TYR A 29 -11.89 -8.21 -17.10
CA TYR A 29 -13.24 -8.63 -17.49
C TYR A 29 -14.03 -7.50 -18.17
N GLY A 30 -13.37 -6.75 -19.06
CA GLY A 30 -13.96 -5.63 -19.79
C GLY A 30 -14.06 -4.31 -19.00
N HIS A 31 -13.89 -4.33 -17.68
CA HIS A 31 -13.88 -3.13 -16.86
C HIS A 31 -12.55 -2.39 -16.99
N SER A 32 -12.58 -1.13 -17.43
CA SER A 32 -11.40 -0.25 -17.41
C SER A 32 -10.95 0.01 -15.97
N CYS A 33 -9.65 -0.10 -15.71
CA CYS A 33 -9.06 0.15 -14.40
C CYS A 33 -7.69 0.83 -14.51
N GLY A 34 -7.37 1.65 -13.51
CA GLY A 34 -6.03 2.15 -13.27
C GLY A 34 -5.33 1.27 -12.22
N ILE A 35 -4.11 0.85 -12.48
CA ILE A 35 -3.32 -0.02 -11.62
C ILE A 35 -2.08 0.72 -11.16
N ILE A 36 -1.81 0.74 -9.86
CA ILE A 36 -0.56 1.25 -9.28
C ILE A 36 0.14 0.10 -8.56
N GLY A 37 1.41 -0.13 -8.85
CA GLY A 37 2.21 -1.19 -8.24
C GLY A 37 3.63 -0.74 -7.93
N ASN A 38 4.33 -1.53 -7.11
CA ASN A 38 5.68 -1.20 -6.66
C ASN A 38 6.70 -2.25 -7.11
N ASN A 39 7.75 -1.78 -7.80
CA ASN A 39 8.97 -2.54 -8.11
C ASN A 39 10.16 -2.08 -7.25
N GLY A 40 9.89 -1.34 -6.17
CA GLY A 40 10.88 -0.76 -5.27
C GLY A 40 10.27 0.33 -4.38
N PRO A 41 11.09 1.02 -3.58
CA PRO A 41 10.63 2.16 -2.79
C PRO A 41 10.12 3.31 -3.67
N ILE A 42 9.26 4.15 -3.10
CA ILE A 42 8.66 5.28 -3.82
C ILE A 42 9.64 6.46 -3.79
N ASP A 43 10.12 6.90 -4.94
CA ASP A 43 10.96 8.08 -5.10
C ASP A 43 10.11 9.34 -5.40
N PRO A 44 10.69 10.57 -5.38
CA PRO A 44 9.92 11.79 -5.65
C PRO A 44 9.21 11.79 -7.01
N ASN A 45 9.86 11.20 -8.03
CA ASN A 45 9.29 11.08 -9.36
C ASN A 45 8.13 10.08 -9.36
N GLY A 46 8.28 8.91 -8.71
CA GLY A 46 7.24 7.90 -8.55
C GLY A 46 6.02 8.44 -7.81
N ALA A 47 6.22 9.17 -6.72
CA ALA A 47 5.12 9.81 -5.99
C ALA A 47 4.38 10.85 -6.86
N THR A 48 5.14 11.66 -7.62
CA THR A 48 4.55 12.64 -8.55
C THR A 48 3.78 11.97 -9.69
N LYS A 49 4.32 10.88 -10.23
CA LYS A 49 3.70 10.05 -11.27
C LYS A 49 2.38 9.46 -10.77
N ALA A 50 2.40 8.82 -9.61
CA ALA A 50 1.22 8.21 -9.03
C ALA A 50 0.15 9.26 -8.70
N ALA A 51 0.53 10.39 -8.11
CA ALA A 51 -0.42 11.48 -7.81
C ALA A 51 -1.16 11.96 -9.07
N GLN A 52 -0.43 12.21 -10.16
CA GLN A 52 -1.04 12.60 -11.44
C GLN A 52 -1.91 11.47 -12.00
N PHE A 53 -1.44 10.23 -11.93
CA PHE A 53 -2.18 9.08 -12.46
C PHE A 53 -3.53 8.89 -11.74
N ILE A 54 -3.54 9.00 -10.41
CA ILE A 54 -4.76 8.95 -9.58
C ILE A 54 -5.74 10.05 -10.01
N GLN A 55 -5.26 11.28 -10.24
CA GLN A 55 -6.10 12.38 -10.72
C GLN A 55 -6.70 12.10 -12.10
N LEU A 56 -5.93 11.53 -13.03
CA LEU A 56 -6.42 11.15 -14.36
C LEU A 56 -7.48 10.04 -14.30
N CYS A 57 -7.29 9.04 -13.44
CA CYS A 57 -8.29 8.01 -13.17
C CYS A 57 -9.56 8.61 -12.54
N GLY A 58 -9.40 9.52 -11.57
CA GLY A 58 -10.49 10.26 -10.96
C GLY A 58 -11.31 11.07 -11.96
N GLN A 59 -10.63 11.80 -12.85
CA GLN A 59 -11.27 12.58 -13.92
C GLN A 59 -12.05 11.69 -14.89
N SER A 60 -11.52 10.51 -15.20
CA SER A 60 -12.12 9.56 -16.13
C SER A 60 -13.13 8.61 -15.48
N LYS A 61 -13.37 8.75 -14.16
CA LYS A 61 -14.20 7.84 -13.35
C LYS A 61 -13.80 6.37 -13.50
N ILE A 62 -12.49 6.13 -13.56
CA ILE A 62 -11.88 4.80 -13.66
C ILE A 62 -11.51 4.32 -12.24
N PRO A 63 -11.91 3.10 -11.82
CA PRO A 63 -11.52 2.53 -10.54
C PRO A 63 -10.00 2.32 -10.45
N LEU A 64 -9.47 2.45 -9.24
CA LEU A 64 -8.05 2.30 -8.93
C LEU A 64 -7.77 0.98 -8.20
N ILE A 65 -6.76 0.26 -8.64
CA ILE A 65 -6.26 -0.98 -8.06
C ILE A 65 -4.82 -0.77 -7.61
N PHE A 66 -4.54 -1.01 -6.33
CA PHE A 66 -3.22 -0.88 -5.71
C PHE A 66 -2.64 -2.26 -5.43
N PHE A 67 -1.52 -2.60 -6.06
CA PHE A 67 -0.73 -3.78 -5.74
C PHE A 67 0.48 -3.37 -4.89
N SER A 68 0.30 -3.40 -3.57
CA SER A 68 1.32 -2.94 -2.61
C SER A 68 2.45 -3.95 -2.48
N ASN A 69 3.66 -3.51 -2.82
CA ASN A 69 4.92 -4.21 -2.59
C ASN A 69 6.05 -3.21 -2.32
N THR A 70 5.87 -2.36 -1.31
CA THR A 70 6.77 -1.26 -1.00
C THR A 70 7.28 -1.32 0.44
N THR A 71 8.56 -1.00 0.59
CA THR A 71 9.22 -0.79 1.88
C THR A 71 9.10 0.66 2.38
N GLY A 72 8.40 1.52 1.63
CA GLY A 72 8.21 2.92 1.96
C GLY A 72 8.73 3.87 0.88
N PHE A 73 9.09 5.08 1.32
CA PHE A 73 9.68 6.10 0.47
C PHE A 73 11.20 6.03 0.46
N MET A 74 11.83 6.50 -0.60
CA MET A 74 13.27 6.69 -0.65
C MET A 74 13.73 7.69 0.42
N VAL A 75 14.82 7.35 1.11
CA VAL A 75 15.43 8.18 2.15
C VAL A 75 16.81 8.66 1.72
N GLY A 76 17.24 9.79 2.26
CA GLY A 76 18.58 10.34 2.04
C GLY A 76 18.54 11.81 1.66
N LYS A 77 19.62 12.53 1.97
CA LYS A 77 19.72 13.99 1.81
C LYS A 77 19.27 14.48 0.43
N GLN A 78 19.69 13.79 -0.64
CA GLN A 78 19.31 14.13 -2.00
C GLN A 78 17.80 14.04 -2.22
N TYR A 79 17.15 12.95 -1.79
CA TYR A 79 15.71 12.75 -1.96
C TYR A 79 14.89 13.74 -1.12
N GLU A 80 15.34 14.05 0.09
CA GLU A 80 14.73 15.09 0.93
C GLU A 80 14.79 16.47 0.25
N GLN A 81 15.94 16.84 -0.31
CA GLN A 81 16.12 18.11 -1.03
C GLN A 81 15.33 18.16 -2.34
N LEU A 82 15.15 17.03 -3.02
CA LEU A 82 14.24 16.89 -4.17
C LEU A 82 12.77 16.96 -3.74
N GLY A 83 12.48 16.96 -2.44
CA GLY A 83 11.15 17.16 -1.86
C GLY A 83 10.37 15.87 -1.70
N MET A 84 11.01 14.79 -1.26
CA MET A 84 10.33 13.51 -1.03
C MET A 84 9.05 13.68 -0.19
N ILE A 85 9.11 14.47 0.88
CA ILE A 85 7.95 14.78 1.73
C ILE A 85 6.80 15.40 0.91
N LYS A 86 7.03 16.54 0.24
CA LYS A 86 5.96 17.24 -0.50
C LYS A 86 5.39 16.40 -1.65
N HIS A 87 6.21 15.56 -2.29
CA HIS A 87 5.77 14.70 -3.39
C HIS A 87 4.99 13.48 -2.87
N GLY A 88 5.44 12.88 -1.77
CA GLY A 88 4.68 11.85 -1.04
C GLY A 88 3.34 12.38 -0.54
N SER A 89 3.29 13.59 0.02
CA SER A 89 2.05 14.24 0.45
C SER A 89 1.06 14.43 -0.69
N LYS A 90 1.51 14.81 -1.90
CA LYS A 90 0.64 14.92 -3.08
C LYS A 90 0.02 13.58 -3.48
N MET A 91 0.80 12.50 -3.40
CA MET A 91 0.29 11.15 -3.67
C MET A 91 -0.77 10.75 -2.65
N ILE A 92 -0.50 10.97 -1.36
CA ILE A 92 -1.46 10.71 -0.28
C ILE A 92 -2.73 11.55 -0.45
N GLN A 93 -2.60 12.85 -0.74
CA GLN A 93 -3.74 13.72 -1.04
C GLN A 93 -4.57 13.20 -2.21
N ALA A 94 -3.92 12.69 -3.27
CA ALA A 94 -4.64 12.11 -4.40
C ALA A 94 -5.41 10.86 -3.98
N VAL A 95 -4.79 9.94 -3.22
CA VAL A 95 -5.45 8.74 -2.69
C VAL A 95 -6.64 9.09 -1.78
N SER A 96 -6.46 10.03 -0.87
CA SER A 96 -7.49 10.43 0.10
C SER A 96 -8.71 11.09 -0.55
N ASN A 97 -8.50 11.87 -1.61
CA ASN A 97 -9.56 12.73 -2.17
C ASN A 97 -10.17 12.20 -3.47
N VAL A 98 -9.65 11.12 -4.05
CA VAL A 98 -10.20 10.58 -5.29
C VAL A 98 -11.53 9.86 -5.03
N ASP A 99 -12.56 10.31 -5.74
CA ASP A 99 -13.92 9.76 -5.69
C ASP A 99 -14.14 8.77 -6.84
N VAL A 100 -13.45 7.64 -6.73
CA VAL A 100 -13.61 6.43 -7.56
C VAL A 100 -13.42 5.20 -6.67
N PRO A 101 -13.89 4.01 -7.08
CA PRO A 101 -13.63 2.80 -6.32
C PRO A 101 -12.13 2.55 -6.15
N LYS A 102 -11.69 2.25 -4.93
CA LYS A 102 -10.29 1.95 -4.58
C LYS A 102 -10.19 0.52 -4.08
N ILE A 103 -9.32 -0.27 -4.69
CA ILE A 103 -9.15 -1.69 -4.39
C ILE A 103 -7.69 -1.95 -4.09
N THR A 104 -7.37 -2.57 -2.97
CA THR A 104 -5.98 -2.79 -2.55
C THR A 104 -5.69 -4.28 -2.39
N PHE A 105 -4.53 -4.70 -2.88
CA PHE A 105 -3.95 -6.01 -2.63
C PHE A 105 -2.56 -5.83 -2.04
N TYR A 106 -2.34 -6.37 -0.84
CA TYR A 106 -1.00 -6.54 -0.31
C TYR A 106 -0.39 -7.80 -0.94
N ILE A 107 0.52 -7.64 -1.90
CA ILE A 107 1.12 -8.76 -2.64
C ILE A 107 2.55 -9.09 -2.19
N GLY A 108 3.09 -8.29 -1.27
CA GLY A 108 4.43 -8.42 -0.72
C GLY A 108 4.60 -7.49 0.47
N ALA A 109 5.62 -6.64 0.43
CA ALA A 109 5.88 -5.67 1.50
C ALA A 109 4.84 -4.54 1.51
N SER A 110 4.37 -4.15 2.69
CA SER A 110 3.52 -2.98 2.87
C SER A 110 3.90 -2.27 4.18
N PHE A 111 4.96 -1.46 4.10
CA PHE A 111 5.54 -0.83 5.29
C PHE A 111 5.37 0.69 5.35
N GLY A 112 5.16 1.17 6.58
CA GLY A 112 5.26 2.58 6.96
C GLY A 112 4.44 3.51 6.06
N ALA A 113 5.03 4.65 5.69
CA ALA A 113 4.36 5.63 4.83
C ALA A 113 4.06 5.10 3.41
N GLY A 114 4.71 4.01 2.97
CA GLY A 114 4.37 3.34 1.72
C GLY A 114 2.98 2.72 1.76
N ASN A 115 2.59 2.14 2.91
CA ASN A 115 1.22 1.65 3.13
C ASN A 115 0.19 2.77 2.93
N TYR A 116 0.49 3.97 3.44
CA TYR A 116 -0.39 5.12 3.32
C TYR A 116 -0.57 5.57 1.87
N ALA A 117 0.55 5.69 1.15
CA ALA A 117 0.57 6.13 -0.24
C ALA A 117 -0.07 5.11 -1.20
N MET A 118 -0.09 3.83 -0.84
CA MET A 118 -0.65 2.74 -1.64
C MET A 118 -2.07 2.33 -1.21
N CYS A 119 -2.84 3.26 -0.63
CA CYS A 119 -4.22 3.05 -0.21
C CYS A 119 -4.41 1.87 0.76
N GLY A 120 -3.56 1.80 1.79
CA GLY A 120 -3.69 0.84 2.88
C GLY A 120 -4.95 1.06 3.72
N TYR A 121 -5.13 0.22 4.75
CA TYR A 121 -6.35 0.14 5.56
C TYR A 121 -6.91 1.49 6.02
N ALA A 122 -6.06 2.39 6.52
CA ALA A 122 -6.47 3.71 7.03
C ALA A 122 -6.98 4.69 5.95
N TYR A 123 -6.82 4.35 4.67
CA TYR A 123 -7.30 5.13 3.52
C TYR A 123 -8.57 4.55 2.90
N GLU A 124 -9.22 3.62 3.62
CA GLU A 124 -10.56 3.12 3.36
C GLU A 124 -10.77 2.73 1.88
N PRO A 125 -9.95 1.81 1.33
CA PRO A 125 -10.30 1.20 0.05
C PRO A 125 -11.66 0.48 0.20
N ASP A 126 -12.45 0.44 -0.88
CA ASP A 126 -13.71 -0.30 -0.91
C ASP A 126 -13.48 -1.78 -0.60
N PHE A 127 -12.33 -2.32 -1.02
CA PHE A 127 -11.87 -3.66 -0.68
C PHE A 127 -10.35 -3.71 -0.51
N LEU A 128 -9.90 -4.49 0.48
CA LEU A 128 -8.49 -4.75 0.77
C LEU A 128 -8.27 -6.25 0.99
N PHE A 129 -7.37 -6.87 0.22
CA PHE A 129 -7.01 -8.28 0.41
C PHE A 129 -5.50 -8.46 0.59
N SER A 130 -5.13 -9.54 1.26
CA SER A 130 -3.74 -9.92 1.48
C SER A 130 -3.41 -11.20 0.72
N TRP A 131 -2.23 -11.25 0.09
CA TRP A 131 -1.63 -12.52 -0.32
C TRP A 131 -0.98 -13.20 0.90
N PRO A 132 -0.85 -14.54 0.93
CA PRO A 132 -0.31 -15.25 2.09
C PRO A 132 1.14 -14.88 2.41
N ASN A 133 1.91 -14.46 1.40
CA ASN A 133 3.31 -14.03 1.55
C ASN A 133 3.46 -12.56 1.93
N SER A 134 2.36 -11.82 2.09
CA SER A 134 2.42 -10.39 2.37
C SER A 134 2.89 -10.13 3.80
N VAL A 135 3.62 -9.02 3.96
CA VAL A 135 4.10 -8.56 5.27
C VAL A 135 3.79 -7.08 5.41
N THR A 136 3.10 -6.74 6.50
CA THR A 136 2.61 -5.39 6.77
C THR A 136 3.06 -4.94 8.16
N GLY A 137 3.49 -3.68 8.29
CA GLY A 137 3.89 -3.14 9.57
C GLY A 137 4.38 -1.70 9.47
N VAL A 138 4.77 -1.11 10.61
CA VAL A 138 5.32 0.25 10.62
C VAL A 138 6.66 0.34 9.88
N MET A 139 7.49 -0.70 9.99
CA MET A 139 8.75 -0.90 9.25
C MET A 139 9.16 -2.38 9.34
N GLY A 140 10.19 -2.78 8.60
CA GLY A 140 10.75 -4.14 8.71
C GLY A 140 11.44 -4.37 10.07
N GLY A 141 11.37 -5.59 10.61
CA GLY A 141 11.93 -5.91 11.93
C GLY A 141 13.42 -5.61 12.05
N GLU A 142 14.21 -5.93 11.02
CA GLU A 142 15.64 -5.61 10.98
C GLU A 142 15.91 -4.09 10.98
N GLN A 143 15.07 -3.32 10.28
CA GLN A 143 15.18 -1.86 10.22
C GLN A 143 14.88 -1.23 11.59
N ALA A 144 13.84 -1.73 12.27
CA ALA A 144 13.51 -1.32 13.64
C ALA A 144 14.65 -1.64 14.60
N ALA A 145 15.15 -2.87 14.57
CA ALA A 145 16.22 -3.32 15.46
C ALA A 145 17.52 -2.53 15.25
N LYS A 146 17.92 -2.28 14.00
CA LYS A 146 19.11 -1.48 13.68
C LYS A 146 18.98 -0.03 14.13
N THR A 147 17.79 0.58 13.99
CA THR A 147 17.55 1.94 14.47
C THR A 147 17.67 2.01 15.99
N MET A 148 17.09 1.03 16.69
CA MET A 148 17.19 0.93 18.14
C MET A 148 18.63 0.73 18.60
N GLU A 149 19.40 -0.12 17.91
CA GLU A 149 20.83 -0.31 18.16
C GLU A 149 21.61 1.01 18.05
N GLN A 150 21.43 1.75 16.96
CA GLN A 150 22.10 3.03 16.73
C GLN A 150 21.79 4.05 17.84
N VAL A 151 20.52 4.15 18.25
CA VAL A 151 20.08 5.04 19.33
C VAL A 151 20.70 4.64 20.67
N MET A 152 20.72 3.34 20.99
CA MET A 152 21.31 2.81 22.22
C MET A 152 22.81 3.08 22.29
N VAL A 153 23.55 2.80 21.21
CA VAL A 153 25.00 3.07 21.13
C VAL A 153 25.28 4.56 21.30
N ALA A 154 24.55 5.43 20.58
CA ALA A 154 24.72 6.87 20.70
C ALA A 154 24.37 7.41 22.10
N SER A 155 23.42 6.77 22.80
CA SER A 155 23.06 7.10 24.19
C SER A 155 24.12 6.64 25.18
N ALA A 156 24.65 5.43 25.04
CA ALA A 156 25.71 4.88 25.87
C ALA A 156 27.00 5.71 25.76
N ASN A 157 27.39 6.08 24.53
CA ASN A 157 28.54 6.95 24.27
C ASN A 157 28.39 8.32 24.94
N ARG A 158 27.20 8.93 24.87
CA ARG A 158 26.90 10.20 25.56
C ARG A 158 27.00 10.11 27.08
N LYS A 159 26.74 8.93 27.66
CA LYS A 159 26.83 8.66 29.11
C LYS A 159 28.18 8.11 29.54
N GLY A 160 29.14 7.92 28.62
CA GLY A 160 30.43 7.29 28.92
C GLY A 160 30.33 5.81 29.33
N ILE A 161 29.22 5.15 29.03
CA ILE A 161 28.98 3.74 29.38
C ILE A 161 29.48 2.86 28.23
N LYS A 162 30.32 1.87 28.53
CA LYS A 162 30.82 0.90 27.54
C LYS A 162 29.68 -0.04 27.11
N SER A 163 29.44 -0.18 25.82
CA SER A 163 28.40 -1.06 25.28
C SER A 163 28.79 -2.54 25.42
N ASP A 164 27.85 -3.36 25.93
CA ASP A 164 27.95 -4.82 25.94
C ASP A 164 27.43 -5.39 24.61
N GLU A 165 28.35 -5.80 23.75
CA GLU A 165 28.02 -6.31 22.41
C GLU A 165 27.14 -7.57 22.44
N VAL A 166 27.28 -8.43 23.45
CA VAL A 166 26.50 -9.67 23.56
C VAL A 166 25.05 -9.33 23.91
N LYS A 167 24.86 -8.43 24.87
CA LYS A 167 23.54 -7.93 25.25
C LYS A 167 22.86 -7.19 24.09
N MET A 168 23.61 -6.37 23.36
CA MET A 168 23.10 -5.64 22.18
C MET A 168 22.63 -6.58 21.08
N LYS A 169 23.43 -7.59 20.71
CA LYS A 169 23.03 -8.60 19.71
C LYS A 169 21.76 -9.35 20.12
N LYS A 170 21.63 -9.69 21.39
CA LYS A 170 20.42 -10.33 21.92
C LYS A 170 19.19 -9.42 21.78
N GLN A 171 19.31 -8.15 22.16
CA GLN A 171 18.21 -7.18 22.03
C GLN A 171 17.80 -6.93 20.57
N VAL A 172 18.76 -6.81 19.66
CA VAL A 172 18.51 -6.67 18.21
C VAL A 172 17.70 -7.86 17.70
N LYS A 173 18.07 -9.08 18.10
CA LYS A 173 17.35 -10.30 17.73
C LYS A 173 15.92 -10.30 18.29
N GLU A 174 15.74 -10.00 19.57
CA GLU A 174 14.43 -9.96 20.24
C GLU A 174 13.49 -8.93 19.57
N ILE A 175 13.99 -7.73 19.25
CA ILE A 175 13.21 -6.70 18.55
C ILE A 175 12.81 -7.18 17.15
N THR A 176 13.75 -7.79 16.42
CA THR A 176 13.48 -8.32 15.08
C THR A 176 12.38 -9.38 15.11
N GLU A 177 12.47 -10.35 16.02
CA GLU A 177 11.48 -11.42 16.19
C GLU A 177 10.11 -10.86 16.60
N TYR A 178 10.09 -9.89 17.53
CA TYR A 178 8.86 -9.23 17.97
C TYR A 178 8.11 -8.54 16.83
N TYR A 179 8.82 -7.79 15.98
CA TYR A 179 8.22 -7.14 14.81
C TYR A 179 7.74 -8.17 13.78
N ASN A 180 8.58 -9.17 13.48
CA ASN A 180 8.24 -10.19 12.48
C ASN A 180 7.00 -10.98 12.87
N SER A 181 6.84 -11.33 14.16
CA SER A 181 5.67 -12.06 14.70
C SER A 181 4.33 -11.34 14.54
N GLN A 182 4.35 -10.03 14.24
CA GLN A 182 3.14 -9.22 14.08
C GLN A 182 2.83 -8.89 12.62
N SER A 183 3.74 -9.21 11.71
CA SER A 183 3.76 -8.63 10.37
C SER A 183 3.14 -9.50 9.28
N ASP A 184 3.00 -10.81 9.51
CA ASP A 184 2.50 -11.71 8.48
C ASP A 184 0.99 -11.53 8.20
N ALA A 185 0.56 -12.06 7.05
CA ALA A 185 -0.82 -11.98 6.58
C ALA A 185 -1.83 -12.60 7.55
N PHE A 186 -1.50 -13.70 8.25
CA PHE A 186 -2.41 -14.34 9.21
C PHE A 186 -2.61 -13.48 10.44
N CYS A 187 -1.52 -12.89 10.92
CA CYS A 187 -1.53 -11.99 12.06
C CYS A 187 -2.35 -10.71 11.77
N THR A 188 -2.21 -10.16 10.57
CA THR A 188 -2.92 -8.93 10.17
C THR A 188 -4.38 -9.18 9.80
N SER A 189 -4.68 -10.24 9.04
CA SER A 189 -6.04 -10.64 8.69
C SER A 189 -6.84 -11.08 9.92
N GLY A 190 -6.21 -11.81 10.85
CA GLY A 190 -6.81 -12.19 12.14
C GLY A 190 -7.19 -11.00 13.04
N ARG A 191 -6.72 -9.78 12.72
CA ARG A 191 -7.09 -8.52 13.38
C ARG A 191 -8.05 -7.66 12.57
N GLY A 192 -8.53 -8.15 11.43
CA GLY A 192 -9.43 -7.40 10.55
C GLY A 192 -8.77 -6.21 9.85
N LEU A 193 -7.46 -6.25 9.63
CA LEU A 193 -6.72 -5.20 8.91
C LEU A 193 -6.75 -5.37 7.38
N ASP A 194 -7.48 -6.39 6.92
CA ASP A 194 -7.85 -6.68 5.53
C ASP A 194 -9.20 -7.40 5.52
N ASN A 195 -9.80 -7.57 4.34
CA ASN A 195 -11.03 -8.32 4.13
C ASN A 195 -10.80 -9.82 3.91
N GLY A 196 -9.57 -10.30 4.09
CA GLY A 196 -9.22 -11.71 3.99
C GLY A 196 -7.90 -11.96 3.24
N ILE A 197 -7.35 -13.14 3.51
CA ILE A 197 -6.24 -13.72 2.75
C ILE A 197 -6.82 -14.48 1.56
N ILE A 198 -6.24 -14.27 0.38
CA ILE A 198 -6.69 -14.93 -0.86
C ILE A 198 -5.56 -15.75 -1.48
N ASP A 199 -5.91 -16.77 -2.26
CA ASP A 199 -4.92 -17.38 -3.15
C ASP A 199 -4.50 -16.38 -4.24
N PRO A 200 -3.20 -16.15 -4.48
CA PRO A 200 -2.75 -15.25 -5.54
C PRO A 200 -3.35 -15.56 -6.92
N ARG A 201 -3.68 -16.82 -7.21
CA ARG A 201 -4.31 -17.27 -8.46
C ARG A 201 -5.75 -16.76 -8.61
N ASP A 202 -6.44 -16.53 -7.50
CA ASP A 202 -7.83 -16.06 -7.49
C ASP A 202 -7.95 -14.54 -7.63
N THR A 203 -6.84 -13.79 -7.54
CA THR A 203 -6.81 -12.32 -7.63
C THR A 203 -7.63 -11.78 -8.80
N ARG A 204 -7.52 -12.39 -9.98
CA ARG A 204 -8.25 -11.96 -11.19
C ARG A 204 -9.76 -12.18 -11.05
N LYS A 205 -10.20 -13.34 -10.56
CA LYS A 205 -11.63 -13.66 -10.34
C LYS A 205 -12.24 -12.79 -9.24
N ILE A 206 -11.46 -12.51 -8.20
CA ILE A 206 -11.88 -11.63 -7.10
C ILE A 206 -12.05 -10.19 -7.62
N LEU A 207 -11.13 -9.72 -8.47
CA LEU A 207 -11.25 -8.41 -9.12
C LEU A 207 -12.49 -8.29 -10.00
N GLU A 208 -12.88 -9.35 -10.72
CA GLU A 208 -14.17 -9.39 -11.46
C GLU A 208 -15.35 -9.07 -10.54
N PHE A 209 -15.48 -9.84 -9.46
CA PHE A 209 -16.55 -9.69 -8.49
C PHE A 209 -16.57 -8.28 -7.87
N ILE A 210 -15.41 -7.77 -7.47
CA ILE A 210 -15.28 -6.44 -6.85
C ILE A 210 -15.64 -5.34 -7.84
N LEU A 211 -15.09 -5.36 -9.04
CA LEU A 211 -15.32 -4.33 -10.05
C LEU A 211 -16.80 -4.28 -10.44
N GLN A 212 -17.44 -5.45 -10.59
CA GLN A 212 -18.88 -5.55 -10.83
C GLN A 212 -19.68 -4.99 -9.65
N THR A 213 -19.30 -5.33 -8.40
CA THR A 213 -19.95 -4.83 -7.18
C THR A 213 -19.87 -3.31 -7.07
N CYS A 214 -18.69 -2.73 -7.30
CA CYS A 214 -18.48 -1.28 -7.28
C CYS A 214 -19.24 -0.58 -8.42
N TRP A 215 -19.29 -1.20 -9.61
CA TRP A 215 -20.08 -0.69 -10.72
C TRP A 215 -21.57 -0.68 -10.37
N GLU A 216 -22.11 -1.78 -9.84
CA GLU A 216 -23.51 -1.85 -9.42
C GLU A 216 -23.84 -0.81 -8.33
N LYS A 217 -22.98 -0.66 -7.31
CA LYS A 217 -23.12 0.35 -6.25
C LYS A 217 -23.27 1.76 -6.83
N SER A 218 -22.47 2.12 -7.83
CA SER A 218 -22.51 3.46 -8.45
C SER A 218 -23.72 3.70 -9.36
N HIS A 219 -24.38 2.64 -9.85
CA HIS A 219 -25.54 2.74 -10.75
C HIS A 219 -26.87 2.42 -10.05
N ARG A 220 -26.83 1.97 -8.80
CA ARG A 220 -28.02 1.64 -8.01
C ARG A 220 -28.75 2.92 -7.57
N LYS A 221 -30.06 2.98 -7.84
CA LYS A 221 -30.96 3.99 -7.27
C LYS A 221 -31.54 3.45 -5.96
N LEU A 222 -31.37 4.21 -4.87
CA LEU A 222 -31.93 3.88 -3.56
C LEU A 222 -33.14 4.76 -3.27
N SER A 223 -34.08 4.26 -2.48
CA SER A 223 -35.23 5.02 -1.96
C SER A 223 -34.94 5.42 -0.51
N PRO A 224 -34.45 6.64 -0.25
CA PRO A 224 -34.10 7.06 1.10
C PRO A 224 -35.34 7.21 1.97
N ASN A 225 -35.19 6.90 3.26
CA ASN A 225 -36.18 7.16 4.30
C ASN A 225 -35.44 7.80 5.47
N THR A 226 -36.00 8.88 6.03
CA THR A 226 -35.43 9.66 7.13
C THR A 226 -35.21 8.84 8.42
N PHE A 227 -36.10 7.89 8.72
CA PHE A 227 -36.14 7.24 10.04
C PHE A 227 -35.87 5.72 10.01
N GLY A 228 -35.69 5.15 8.82
CA GLY A 228 -35.74 3.70 8.62
C GLY A 228 -37.17 3.15 8.65
N ILE A 229 -37.32 1.86 8.36
CA ILE A 229 -38.63 1.18 8.38
C ILE A 229 -39.03 0.94 9.84
N ALA A 230 -40.14 1.53 10.28
CA ALA A 230 -40.69 1.30 11.61
C ALA A 230 -41.29 -0.11 11.72
N ARG A 231 -40.93 -0.85 12.79
CA ARG A 231 -41.59 -2.10 13.15
C ARG A 231 -42.80 -1.78 14.03
N MET A 232 -44.00 -2.06 13.53
CA MET A 232 -45.27 -1.89 14.24
C MET A 232 -45.63 -3.13 15.03
#